data_AF-A0A6V7VT01-F1
#
_entry.id   AF-A0A6V7VT01-F1
#
_cell.length_a   1.000
_cell.length_b   1.000
_cell.length_c   1.000
_cell.angle_alpha   90.00
_cell.angle_beta   90.00
_cell.angle_gamma   90.00
#
_symmetry.space_group_name_H-M   'P 1'
#
loop_
_entity.id
_entity.type
_entity.pdbx_description
1 polymer ?
#
loop_
_entity_poly.entity_id
_entity_poly.type
_entity_poly.pdbx_seq_one_letter_code
_entity_poly.pdbx_strand_id
1 'polypeptide(L)'
;MFKTCIIFYLIHFLNLFGHFYCSDLNKLEGLEKFDKMRVNERNFQLVRNIHANWFATGLKALMGSLGRTLYQKLSKEEQKQLADCLYRVEDKMDLVVAANCLVNARRRHFARIITDQVDNNYKMRWKVNF
;
A
#
# COMPACT_ATOMS: atom_id res chain seq x y z
N MET A 1 5.78 -41.89 19.37
CA MET A 1 6.81 -40.98 18.84
C MET A 1 6.50 -40.70 17.37
N PHE A 2 5.69 -39.67 17.09
CA PHE A 2 5.45 -39.16 15.74
C PHE A 2 5.47 -37.64 15.82
N LYS A 3 6.54 -37.02 15.31
CA LYS A 3 6.65 -35.57 15.13
C LYS A 3 6.22 -35.26 13.71
N THR A 4 5.05 -34.68 13.52
CA THR A 4 4.60 -34.22 12.20
C THR A 4 4.94 -32.74 12.06
N CYS A 5 6.07 -32.44 11.42
CA CYS A 5 6.43 -31.08 11.00
C CYS A 5 5.78 -30.80 9.64
N ILE A 6 4.82 -29.87 9.60
CA ILE A 6 4.23 -29.41 8.34
C ILE A 6 5.17 -28.38 7.72
N ILE A 7 5.82 -28.76 6.61
CA ILE A 7 6.70 -27.88 5.84
C ILE A 7 5.83 -27.12 4.82
N PHE A 8 5.49 -25.87 5.10
CA PHE A 8 4.92 -24.97 4.10
C PHE A 8 6.06 -24.42 3.22
N TYR A 9 6.34 -25.09 2.11
CA TYR A 9 7.10 -24.50 1.00
C TYR A 9 6.16 -23.56 0.22
N LEU A 10 6.14 -22.28 0.58
CA LEU A 10 5.58 -21.24 -0.29
C LEU A 10 6.61 -20.13 -0.50
N ILE A 11 7.40 -20.35 -1.56
CA ILE A 11 7.90 -19.40 -2.56
C ILE A 11 8.55 -18.12 -2.03
N HIS A 12 9.90 -18.16 -2.02
CA HIS A 12 10.83 -17.12 -2.45
C HIS A 12 10.27 -15.68 -2.55
N PHE A 13 10.42 -14.89 -1.49
CA PHE A 13 10.89 -13.50 -1.55
C PHE A 13 11.10 -13.04 -0.10
N LEU A 14 12.27 -12.46 0.19
CA LEU A 14 12.76 -12.07 1.53
C LEU A 14 13.56 -13.18 2.23
N ASN A 15 14.85 -13.26 1.86
CA ASN A 15 15.89 -13.60 2.82
C ASN A 15 15.72 -12.70 4.05
N LEU A 16 15.16 -13.22 5.15
CA LEU A 16 15.61 -13.01 6.53
C LEU A 16 14.68 -13.79 7.48
N PHE A 17 15.28 -14.56 8.38
CA PHE A 17 14.69 -15.35 9.47
C PHE A 17 14.07 -16.71 9.12
N GLY A 18 14.93 -17.73 9.03
CA GLY A 18 14.52 -19.07 9.47
C GLY A 18 14.37 -19.07 10.98
N HIS A 19 13.14 -18.96 11.48
CA HIS A 19 12.83 -19.21 12.88
C HIS A 19 12.02 -20.50 12.97
N PHE A 20 12.71 -21.59 13.37
CA PHE A 20 12.06 -22.82 13.78
C PHE A 20 11.27 -22.54 15.06
N TYR A 21 9.95 -22.68 15.02
CA TYR A 21 9.14 -22.74 16.24
C TYR A 21 8.50 -24.13 16.33
N CYS A 22 9.05 -24.98 17.20
CA CYS A 22 8.29 -26.09 17.79
C CYS A 22 7.60 -25.51 19.03
N SER A 23 6.28 -25.34 18.99
CA SER A 23 5.52 -24.94 20.17
C SER A 23 5.15 -26.17 20.99
N ASP A 24 5.67 -26.25 22.22
CA ASP A 24 5.24 -27.22 23.24
C ASP A 24 3.83 -26.87 23.75
N LEU A 25 2.95 -27.87 23.79
CA LEU A 25 1.54 -27.74 24.11
C LEU A 25 1.28 -27.99 25.61
N ASN A 26 1.90 -27.21 26.51
CA ASN A 26 1.54 -27.23 27.94
C ASN A 26 0.52 -26.13 28.24
N LYS A 27 -0.73 -26.47 27.95
CA LYS A 27 -1.95 -25.66 28.11
C LYS A 27 -2.58 -26.00 29.46
N LEU A 28 -2.39 -25.16 30.50
CA LEU A 28 -3.33 -25.02 31.65
C LEU A 28 -2.99 -23.87 32.63
N GLU A 29 -1.89 -23.14 32.48
CA GLU A 29 -1.62 -21.85 33.18
C GLU A 29 -2.18 -20.60 32.46
N GLY A 30 -2.93 -20.79 31.37
CA GLY A 30 -3.29 -19.71 30.44
C GLY A 30 -4.42 -18.79 30.89
N LEU A 31 -5.33 -19.24 31.76
CA LEU A 31 -6.59 -18.55 32.07
C LEU A 31 -6.40 -17.22 32.82
N GLU A 32 -5.47 -17.15 33.77
CA GLU A 32 -5.19 -15.91 34.51
C GLU A 32 -4.48 -14.85 33.64
N LYS A 33 -3.75 -15.30 32.59
CA LYS A 33 -3.17 -14.41 31.58
C LYS A 33 -4.22 -13.85 30.64
N PHE A 34 -5.30 -14.60 30.36
CA PHE A 34 -6.42 -14.11 29.55
C PHE A 34 -7.25 -13.04 30.26
N ASP A 35 -7.38 -13.09 31.58
CA ASP A 35 -8.04 -12.02 32.35
C ASP A 35 -7.25 -10.70 32.32
N LYS A 36 -5.92 -10.75 32.26
CA LYS A 36 -5.06 -9.58 32.02
C LYS A 36 -5.08 -9.11 30.55
N MET A 37 -5.47 -9.97 29.62
CA MET A 37 -5.73 -9.63 28.21
C MET A 37 -7.15 -9.12 27.96
N ARG A 38 -8.06 -9.23 28.95
CA ARG A 38 -9.40 -8.68 28.85
C ARG A 38 -9.29 -7.17 28.60
N VAL A 39 -9.87 -6.73 27.49
CA VAL A 39 -9.75 -5.37 27.00
C VAL A 39 -10.39 -4.41 28.01
N ASN A 40 -9.54 -3.78 28.83
CA ASN A 40 -9.92 -2.61 29.61
C ASN A 40 -9.84 -1.36 28.71
N GLU A 41 -10.47 -0.25 29.10
CA GLU A 41 -10.49 0.97 28.29
C GLU A 41 -9.08 1.43 27.89
N ARG A 42 -8.10 1.37 28.80
CA ARG A 42 -6.71 1.77 28.52
C ARG A 42 -6.04 0.86 27.48
N ASN A 43 -6.25 -0.44 27.59
CA ASN A 43 -5.71 -1.45 26.68
C ASN A 43 -6.40 -1.37 25.30
N PHE A 44 -7.69 -1.03 25.27
CA PHE A 44 -8.40 -0.76 24.02
C PHE A 44 -7.79 0.42 23.27
N GLN A 45 -7.57 1.53 23.97
CA GLN A 45 -6.97 2.73 23.40
C GLN A 45 -5.56 2.47 22.85
N LEU A 46 -4.76 1.69 23.58
CA LEU A 46 -3.44 1.25 23.12
C LEU A 46 -3.52 0.42 21.83
N VAL A 47 -4.35 -0.62 21.82
CA VAL A 47 -4.53 -1.50 20.64
C VAL A 47 -5.06 -0.70 19.45
N ARG A 48 -5.99 0.23 19.69
CA ARG A 48 -6.54 1.13 18.65
C ARG A 48 -5.46 1.99 18.02
N ASN A 49 -4.58 2.58 18.82
CA ASN A 49 -3.49 3.41 18.32
C ASN A 49 -2.46 2.59 17.54
N ILE A 50 -2.11 1.39 18.04
CA ILE A 50 -1.22 0.46 17.33
C ILE A 50 -1.83 0.08 15.98
N HIS A 51 -3.10 -0.29 15.95
CA HIS A 51 -3.80 -0.67 14.73
C HIS A 51 -3.84 0.50 13.72
N ALA A 52 -4.16 1.71 14.17
CA ALA A 52 -4.16 2.89 13.31
C ALA A 52 -2.77 3.18 12.69
N ASN A 53 -1.71 3.05 13.48
CA ASN A 53 -0.34 3.24 13.00
C ASN A 53 0.09 2.16 12.01
N TRP A 54 -0.22 0.89 12.30
CA TRP A 54 0.07 -0.21 11.38
C TRP A 54 -0.73 -0.11 10.09
N PHE A 55 -2.01 0.24 10.18
CA PHE A 55 -2.86 0.50 9.03
C PHE A 55 -2.29 1.62 8.15
N ALA A 56 -1.94 2.77 8.75
CA ALA A 56 -1.35 3.88 8.03
C ALA A 56 -0.02 3.50 7.37
N THR A 57 0.82 2.70 8.04
CA THR A 57 2.09 2.23 7.49
C THR A 57 1.89 1.33 6.28
N GLY A 58 0.98 0.35 6.39
CA GLY A 58 0.64 -0.55 5.29
C GLY A 58 0.07 0.22 4.08
N LEU A 59 -0.83 1.17 4.33
CA LEU A 59 -1.41 1.97 3.26
C LEU A 59 -0.37 2.87 2.58
N LYS A 60 0.56 3.46 3.33
CA LYS A 60 1.70 4.23 2.77
C LYS A 60 2.56 3.38 1.86
N ALA A 61 2.91 2.16 2.27
CA ALA A 61 3.71 1.26 1.45
C ALA A 61 3.01 0.93 0.13
N LEU A 62 1.70 0.64 0.19
CA LEU A 62 0.89 0.39 -0.99
C LEU A 62 0.82 1.63 -1.91
N MET A 63 0.53 2.80 -1.34
CA MET A 63 0.49 4.07 -2.07
C MET A 63 1.84 4.42 -2.70
N GLY A 64 2.95 4.15 -2.01
CA GLY A 64 4.30 4.32 -2.54
C GLY A 64 4.58 3.41 -3.73
N SER A 65 4.20 2.13 -3.64
CA SER A 65 4.35 1.16 -4.72
C SER A 65 3.52 1.56 -5.96
N LEU A 66 2.22 1.85 -5.77
CA LEU A 66 1.33 2.32 -6.83
C LEU A 66 1.79 3.66 -7.41
N GLY A 67 2.20 4.59 -6.54
CA GLY A 67 2.70 5.90 -6.91
C GLY A 67 3.97 5.83 -7.75
N ARG A 68 4.90 4.91 -7.44
CA ARG A 68 6.09 4.67 -8.24
C ARG A 68 5.75 4.18 -9.64
N THR A 69 4.86 3.18 -9.75
CA THR A 69 4.40 2.68 -11.06
C THR A 69 3.68 3.75 -11.87
N LEU A 70 2.88 4.60 -11.22
CA LEU A 70 2.24 5.74 -11.87
C LEU A 70 3.29 6.75 -12.34
N TYR A 71 4.20 7.16 -11.47
CA TYR A 71 5.24 8.17 -11.73
C TYR A 71 6.08 7.83 -12.96
N GLN A 72 6.43 6.55 -13.15
CA GLN A 72 7.16 6.07 -14.32
C GLN A 72 6.42 6.23 -15.65
N LYS A 73 5.09 6.33 -15.63
CA LYS A 73 4.24 6.50 -16.83
C LYS A 73 3.93 7.96 -17.13
N LEU A 74 4.12 8.85 -16.16
CA LEU A 74 3.84 10.28 -16.28
C LEU A 74 4.91 10.99 -17.14
N SER A 75 4.51 12.05 -17.85
CA SER A 75 5.45 13.00 -18.49
C SER A 75 6.28 13.75 -17.44
N LYS A 76 7.36 14.43 -17.83
CA LYS A 76 8.19 15.22 -16.90
C LYS A 76 7.39 16.30 -16.17
N GLU A 77 6.45 16.93 -16.87
CA GLU A 77 5.56 17.96 -16.33
C GLU A 77 4.57 17.35 -15.33
N GLU A 78 3.97 16.20 -15.66
CA GLU A 78 3.07 15.47 -14.78
C GLU A 78 3.77 14.95 -13.53
N GLN A 79 5.03 14.50 -13.67
CA GLN A 79 5.90 14.09 -12.57
C GLN A 79 6.16 15.25 -11.61
N LYS A 80 6.52 16.43 -12.14
CA LYS A 80 6.72 17.63 -11.32
C LYS A 80 5.46 18.01 -10.57
N GLN A 81 4.30 18.03 -11.23
CA GLN A 81 3.02 18.34 -10.58
C GLN A 81 2.67 17.34 -9.47
N LEU A 82 2.95 16.05 -9.68
CA LEU A 82 2.72 15.03 -8.65
C LEU A 82 3.69 15.21 -7.47
N ALA A 83 4.98 15.47 -7.73
CA ALA A 83 5.98 15.72 -6.69
C ALA A 83 5.61 16.97 -5.87
N ASP A 84 5.23 18.06 -6.51
CA ASP A 84 4.81 19.30 -5.86
C ASP A 84 3.55 19.10 -5.01
N CYS A 85 2.61 18.26 -5.47
CA CYS A 85 1.42 17.91 -4.70
C CYS A 85 1.77 17.13 -3.43
N LEU A 86 2.64 16.11 -3.56
CA LEU A 86 3.09 15.29 -2.44
C LEU A 86 3.96 16.07 -1.45
N TYR A 87 4.74 17.04 -1.92
CA TYR A 87 5.58 17.89 -1.06
C TYR A 87 4.76 18.79 -0.12
N ARG A 88 3.57 19.21 -0.55
CA ARG A 88 2.66 20.06 0.25
C ARG A 88 1.88 19.30 1.33
N VAL A 89 2.03 17.98 1.43
CA VAL A 89 1.38 17.19 2.48
C VAL A 89 2.13 17.42 3.80
N GLU A 90 1.60 18.30 4.65
CA GLU A 90 2.20 18.67 5.93
C GLU A 90 2.22 17.50 6.91
N ASP A 91 1.07 16.84 7.10
CA ASP A 91 0.98 15.64 7.94
C ASP A 91 1.22 14.38 7.11
N LYS A 92 2.36 13.73 7.36
CA LYS A 92 2.69 12.45 6.73
C LYS A 92 1.68 11.36 7.07
N MET A 93 0.89 11.48 8.13
CA MET A 93 -0.18 10.54 8.48
C MET A 93 -1.50 10.83 7.73
N ASP A 94 -1.61 11.95 7.02
CA ASP A 94 -2.76 12.26 6.17
C ASP A 94 -2.67 11.48 4.84
N LEU A 95 -3.24 10.28 4.89
CA LEU A 95 -3.33 9.37 3.75
C LEU A 95 -4.29 9.89 2.68
N VAL A 96 -5.28 10.72 3.07
CA VAL A 96 -6.33 11.18 2.17
C VAL A 96 -5.76 12.20 1.19
N VAL A 97 -5.00 13.18 1.68
CA VAL A 97 -4.39 14.20 0.82
C VAL A 97 -3.37 13.56 -0.13
N ALA A 98 -2.51 12.68 0.38
CA ALA A 98 -1.55 11.96 -0.45
C ALA A 98 -2.25 11.08 -1.51
N ALA A 99 -3.36 10.42 -1.16
CA ALA A 99 -4.14 9.62 -2.11
C ALA A 99 -4.79 10.49 -3.19
N ASN A 100 -5.32 11.66 -2.81
CA ASN A 100 -5.88 12.62 -3.76
C ASN A 100 -4.84 13.09 -4.78
N CYS A 101 -3.60 13.36 -4.36
CA CYS A 101 -2.51 13.68 -5.28
C CYS A 101 -2.30 12.58 -6.34
N LEU A 102 -2.24 11.31 -5.90
CA LEU A 102 -2.06 10.16 -6.78
C LEU A 102 -3.24 9.95 -7.74
N VAL A 103 -4.48 10.02 -7.23
CA VAL A 103 -5.69 9.89 -8.04
C VAL A 103 -5.79 11.00 -9.08
N ASN A 104 -5.50 12.24 -8.70
CA ASN A 104 -5.54 13.37 -9.62
C ASN A 104 -4.45 13.27 -10.69
N ALA A 105 -3.23 12.87 -10.33
CA ALA A 105 -2.19 12.61 -11.33
C ALA A 105 -2.59 11.51 -12.32
N ARG A 106 -3.20 10.42 -11.82
CA ARG A 106 -3.73 9.35 -12.66
C ARG A 106 -4.83 9.83 -13.61
N ARG A 107 -5.78 10.65 -13.11
CA ARG A 107 -6.84 11.24 -13.94
C ARG A 107 -6.29 12.12 -15.06
N ARG A 108 -5.33 13.01 -14.74
CA ARG A 108 -4.67 13.87 -15.74
C ARG A 108 -3.96 13.04 -16.81
N HIS A 109 -3.23 12.02 -16.40
CA HIS A 109 -2.54 11.11 -17.30
C HIS A 109 -3.48 10.42 -18.29
N PHE A 110 -4.61 9.89 -17.81
CA PHE A 110 -5.60 9.28 -18.70
C PHE A 110 -6.27 10.28 -19.63
N ALA A 111 -6.62 11.47 -19.12
CA ALA A 111 -7.19 12.53 -19.95
C ALA A 111 -6.23 12.89 -21.11
N ARG A 112 -4.92 13.03 -20.82
CA ARG A 112 -3.91 13.31 -21.83
C ARG A 112 -3.79 12.19 -22.88
N ILE A 113 -3.77 10.93 -22.45
CA ILE A 113 -3.72 9.80 -23.40
C ILE A 113 -4.93 9.83 -24.33
N ILE A 114 -6.13 10.09 -23.80
CA ILE A 114 -7.36 10.14 -24.59
C ILE A 114 -7.30 11.32 -25.58
N THR A 115 -6.89 12.51 -25.15
CA THR A 115 -6.76 13.66 -26.05
C THR A 115 -5.74 13.40 -27.16
N ASP A 116 -4.58 12.84 -26.82
CA ASP A 116 -3.55 12.50 -27.81
C ASP A 116 -4.06 11.47 -28.83
N GLN A 117 -4.88 10.50 -28.41
CA GLN A 117 -5.49 9.51 -29.30
C GLN A 117 -6.49 10.15 -30.25
N VAL A 118 -7.34 11.05 -29.75
CA VAL A 118 -8.34 11.76 -30.55
C VAL A 118 -7.66 12.66 -31.59
N ASP A 119 -6.64 13.41 -31.19
CA ASP A 119 -5.90 14.31 -32.07
C ASP A 119 -5.18 13.54 -33.19
N ASN A 120 -4.56 12.40 -32.85
CA ASN A 120 -3.92 11.52 -33.84
C ASN A 120 -4.94 10.91 -34.81
N ASN A 121 -6.11 10.49 -34.33
CA ASN A 121 -7.18 9.97 -35.18
C ASN A 121 -7.66 11.03 -36.19
N TYR A 122 -7.89 12.26 -35.73
CA TYR A 122 -8.27 13.38 -36.58
C TYR A 122 -7.19 13.65 -37.64
N LYS A 123 -5.92 13.74 -37.24
CA LYS A 123 -4.79 13.98 -38.16
C LYS A 123 -4.67 12.90 -39.24
N MET A 124 -4.94 11.64 -38.91
CA MET A 124 -4.96 10.54 -39.89
C MET A 124 -6.12 10.70 -40.87
N ARG A 125 -7.33 11.03 -40.39
CA ARG A 125 -8.53 11.20 -41.24
C ARG A 125 -8.34 12.24 -42.35
N TRP A 126 -7.65 13.36 -42.08
CA TRP A 126 -7.40 14.37 -43.13
C TRP A 126 -6.33 13.97 -44.13
N LYS A 127 -5.46 13.00 -43.80
CA LYS A 127 -4.43 12.49 -44.72
C LYS A 127 -4.94 11.47 -45.72
N VAL A 128 -6.11 10.86 -45.50
CA VAL A 128 -6.68 9.84 -46.40
C VAL A 128 -7.69 10.43 -47.41
N ASN A 129 -8.04 11.72 -47.28
CA ASN A 129 -9.04 12.38 -48.12
C ASN A 129 -8.42 13.31 -49.20
N PHE A 130 -7.12 13.14 -49.49
CA PHE A 130 -6.39 13.76 -50.60
C PHE A 130 -5.58 12.68 -51.32
#